data_AF-A0AAW0B5A5-F1
#
_entry.id   AF-A0AAW0B5A5-F1
#
_cell.length_a   1.000
_cell.length_b   1.000
_cell.length_c   1.000
_cell.angle_alpha   90.00
_cell.angle_beta   90.00
_cell.angle_gamma   90.00
#
_symmetry.space_group_name_H-M   'P 1'
#
loop_
_entity.id
_entity.type
_entity.pdbx_description
1 polymer ?
#
loop_
_entity_poly.entity_id
_entity_poly.type
_entity_poly.pdbx_seq_one_letter_code
_entity_poly.pdbx_strand_id
1 'polypeptide(L)' 'SFAADSGATVHLSPVRDDFYSIRAIPAQKIWGVGGTYIEAIGKGDIHIRHTTGAVFVLKDALYVPKA' A
#
# COMPACT_ATOMS: atom_id res chain seq x y z
N SER A 1 -5.11 11.60 -4.14
CA SER A 1 -5.12 11.93 -2.70
C SER A 1 -4.77 10.69 -1.90
N PHE A 2 -4.31 10.82 -0.66
CA PHE A 2 -4.03 9.67 0.21
C PHE A 2 -4.67 9.90 1.59
N ALA A 3 -4.91 8.82 2.33
CA ALA A 3 -5.40 8.87 3.70
C ALA A 3 -4.37 8.25 4.64
N ALA A 4 -4.12 8.90 5.77
CA ALA A 4 -3.35 8.33 6.86
C ALA A 4 -4.33 7.84 7.92
N ASP A 5 -4.26 6.55 8.24
CA ASP A 5 -5.11 5.90 9.23
C ASP A 5 -4.23 5.34 10.34
N SER A 6 -4.35 5.87 11.57
CA SER A 6 -3.60 5.40 12.73
C SER A 6 -4.02 4.00 13.20
N GLY A 7 -5.18 3.50 12.75
CA GLY A 7 -5.63 2.13 13.00
C GLY A 7 -5.06 1.11 12.02
N ALA A 8 -4.47 1.55 10.90
CA ALA A 8 -3.86 0.66 9.92
C ALA A 8 -2.46 0.22 10.38
N THR A 9 -2.19 -1.08 10.29
CA THR A 9 -0.88 -1.66 10.62
C THR A 9 0.07 -1.77 9.43
N VAL A 10 -0.43 -1.52 8.22
CA VAL A 10 0.31 -1.61 6.96
C VAL A 10 -0.14 -0.50 6.01
N HIS A 11 0.77 -0.08 5.13
CA HIS A 11 0.43 0.80 4.00
C HIS A 11 -0.04 -0.05 2.82
N LEU A 12 -1.00 0.47 2.03
CA LEU A 12 -1.47 -0.20 0.82
C LEU A 12 -1.85 0.81 -0.28
N SER A 13 -1.77 0.38 -1.52
CA SER A 13 -2.30 1.11 -2.67
C SER A 13 -2.91 0.16 -3.72
N PRO A 14 -4.04 0.54 -4.35
CA PRO A 14 -4.58 -0.17 -5.50
C PRO A 14 -3.88 0.16 -6.83
N VAL A 15 -2.99 1.15 -6.86
CA VAL A 15 -2.33 1.63 -8.08
C VAL A 15 -0.90 1.12 -8.14
N ARG A 16 -0.58 0.34 -9.17
CA ARG A 16 0.77 -0.23 -9.35
C ARG A 16 1.84 0.84 -9.52
N ASP A 17 1.51 1.94 -10.20
CA ASP A 17 2.45 3.00 -10.53
C ASP A 17 2.81 3.90 -9.34
N ASP A 18 2.13 3.75 -8.20
CA ASP A 18 2.53 4.39 -6.94
C ASP A 18 3.85 3.78 -6.41
N PHE A 19 4.17 2.56 -6.82
CA PHE A 19 5.32 1.82 -6.32
C PHE A 19 6.58 2.17 -7.10
N TYR A 20 7.57 2.68 -6.38
CA TYR A 20 8.93 2.88 -6.91
C TYR A 20 9.62 1.53 -7.17
N SER A 21 9.36 0.54 -6.31
CA SER A 21 9.76 -0.84 -6.51
C SER A 21 8.60 -1.75 -6.12
N ILE A 22 8.42 -2.86 -6.83
CA ILE A 22 7.37 -3.84 -6.50
C ILE A 22 7.84 -5.25 -6.84
N ARG A 23 7.62 -6.18 -5.91
CA ARG A 23 7.80 -7.62 -6.12
C ARG A 23 6.47 -8.33 -5.90
N ALA A 24 6.24 -9.39 -6.66
CA ALA A 24 5.10 -10.28 -6.41
C ALA A 24 5.28 -10.98 -5.06
N ILE A 25 4.17 -11.25 -4.37
CA ILE A 25 4.14 -12.03 -3.13
C ILE A 25 3.04 -13.11 -3.25
N PRO A 26 3.09 -14.20 -2.46
CA PRO A 26 1.91 -15.04 -2.26
C PRO A 26 0.73 -14.19 -1.81
N ALA A 27 -0.47 -14.50 -2.30
CA ALA A 27 -1.67 -13.74 -1.98
C ALA A 27 -1.85 -13.63 -0.46
N GLN A 28 -1.86 -12.40 0.04
CA GLN A 28 -2.01 -12.11 1.47
C GLN A 28 -3.38 -11.47 1.70
N LYS A 29 -4.20 -12.09 2.56
CA LYS A 29 -5.50 -11.54 2.93
C LYS A 29 -5.34 -10.30 3.79
N ILE A 30 -6.10 -9.26 3.45
CA ILE A 30 -6.29 -8.04 4.22
C ILE A 30 -7.75 -8.01 4.63
N TRP A 31 -8.00 -8.05 5.94
CA TRP A 31 -9.35 -8.10 6.50
C TRP A 31 -9.94 -6.70 6.59
N GLY A 32 -11.14 -6.55 6.05
CA GLY A 32 -11.96 -5.34 6.16
C GLY A 32 -13.07 -5.51 7.19
N VAL A 33 -14.00 -4.55 7.18
CA VAL A 33 -15.17 -4.55 8.06
C VAL A 33 -16.13 -5.69 7.68
N GLY A 34 -16.80 -6.27 8.68
CA GLY A 34 -17.83 -7.29 8.47
C GLY A 34 -17.29 -8.67 8.08
N GLY A 35 -16.00 -8.96 8.34
CA GLY A 35 -15.39 -10.25 8.02
C GLY A 35 -15.10 -10.45 6.52
N THR A 36 -15.20 -9.38 5.73
CA THR A 36 -14.78 -9.40 4.33
C THR A 36 -13.25 -9.30 4.23
N TYR A 37 -12.68 -9.75 3.10
CA TYR A 37 -11.26 -9.57 2.83
C TYR A 37 -11.00 -9.23 1.36
N ILE A 38 -9.88 -8.55 1.14
CA ILE A 38 -9.25 -8.35 -0.16
C ILE A 38 -7.84 -8.95 -0.13
N GLU A 39 -7.20 -9.07 -1.28
CA GLU A 39 -5.89 -9.73 -1.39
C GLU A 39 -4.82 -8.77 -1.90
N ALA A 40 -3.71 -8.71 -1.17
CA ALA A 40 -2.47 -8.15 -1.67
C ALA A 40 -1.73 -9.19 -2.51
N ILE A 41 -1.27 -8.77 -3.70
CA ILE A 41 -0.52 -9.63 -4.64
C ILE A 41 0.89 -9.12 -4.91
N GLY A 42 1.24 -7.94 -4.40
CA GLY A 42 2.57 -7.37 -4.48
C GLY A 42 2.96 -6.63 -3.22
N LYS A 43 4.27 -6.37 -3.08
CA LYS A 43 4.84 -5.60 -1.99
C LYS A 43 5.99 -4.75 -2.48
N GLY A 44 6.12 -3.53 -1.98
CA GLY A 44 7.28 -2.70 -2.25
C GLY A 44 7.15 -1.27 -1.73
N ASP A 45 8.02 -0.40 -2.20
CA ASP A 45 8.19 0.93 -1.62
C ASP A 45 7.42 1.98 -2.42
N ILE A 46 6.70 2.87 -1.72
CA ILE A 46 6.01 4.04 -2.30
C ILE A 46 6.76 5.31 -1.88
N HIS A 47 7.05 6.18 -2.84
CA HIS A 47 7.73 7.46 -2.60
C HIS A 47 6.75 8.62 -2.73
N ILE A 48 6.39 9.24 -1.61
CA ILE A 48 5.54 10.43 -1.59
C ILE A 48 6.43 11.66 -1.55
N ARG A 49 6.43 12.44 -2.64
CA ARG A 49 7.17 13.70 -2.73
C ARG A 49 6.34 14.83 -2.13
N HIS A 50 6.91 15.51 -1.15
CA HIS A 50 6.34 16.73 -0.58
C HIS A 50 6.81 17.96 -1.37
N THR A 51 6.03 19.03 -1.36
CA THR A 51 6.33 20.27 -2.10
C THR A 51 7.60 20.98 -1.62
N THR A 52 8.05 20.69 -0.39
CA THR A 52 9.32 21.17 0.17
C THR A 52 10.55 20.39 -0.32
N GLY A 53 10.37 19.38 -1.17
CA GLY A 53 11.44 18.52 -1.67
C GLY A 53 11.73 17.29 -0.79
N ALA A 54 11.15 17.22 0.42
CA ALA A 54 11.21 16.03 1.26
C ALA A 54 10.53 14.84 0.57
N VAL A 55 11.08 13.63 0.75
CA VAL A 55 10.51 12.38 0.25
C VAL A 55 10.18 11.48 1.43
N PHE A 56 8.91 11.13 1.57
CA PHE A 56 8.46 10.12 2.51
C PHE A 56 8.47 8.77 1.80
N VAL A 57 9.16 7.79 2.40
CA VAL A 57 9.22 6.43 1.85
C VAL A 57 8.35 5.53 2.71
N LEU A 58 7.25 5.04 2.13
CA LEU A 58 6.42 4.01 2.74
C LEU A 58 7.00 2.65 2.38
N LYS A 59 7.68 2.03 3.35
CA LYS A 59 8.37 0.74 3.16
C LYS A 59 7.40 -0.43 3.13
N ASP A 60 7.66 -1.39 2.25
CA ASP A 60 6.92 -2.67 2.18
C ASP A 60 5.39 -2.51 2.13
N ALA A 61 4.91 -1.46 1.45
CA ALA A 61 3.50 -1.25 1.18
C ALA A 61 2.93 -2.41 0.35
N LEU A 62 1.65 -2.72 0.57
CA LEU A 62 0.95 -3.80 -0.13
C LEU A 62 0.27 -3.28 -1.39
N TYR A 63 0.48 -3.96 -2.50
CA TYR A 63 -0.26 -3.73 -3.74
C TYR A 63 -1.54 -4.55 -3.74
N VAL A 64 -2.69 -3.86 -3.73
CA VAL A 64 -4.02 -4.42 -3.51
C VAL A 64 -4.96 -3.96 -4.64
N PRO A 65 -4.97 -4.61 -5.81
CA PRO A 65 -5.66 -4.11 -7.00
C PRO A 65 -7.18 -3.95 -6.86
N LYS A 66 -7.78 -4.54 -5.82
CA LYS A 66 -9.22 -4.53 -5.56
C LYS A 66 -9.61 -3.70 -4.32
N ALA A 67 -8.68 -2.87 -3.80
CA ALA A 67 -8.96 -1.95 -2.70
C ALA A 67 -9.78 -0.74 -3.15
#